data_AF-J6HTC3-F1
#
_entry.id   AF-J6HTC3-F1
#
_cell.length_a   1.000
_cell.length_b   1.000
_cell.length_c   1.000
_cell.angle_alpha   90.00
_cell.angle_beta   90.00
_cell.angle_gamma   90.00
#
_symmetry.space_group_name_H-M   'P 1'
#
loop_
_entity.id
_entity.type
_entity.pdbx_description
1 polymer ?
#
loop_
_entity_poly.entity_id
_entity_poly.type
_entity_poly.pdbx_seq_one_letter_code
_entity_poly.pdbx_strand_id
1 'polypeptide(L)' 'MFYVKEKLNDAMEVTVEINDENVFCRCPRCGVEVPIDLNEFFGDAEFDLFGTAICCTECSRKMRCGK' A
#
# COMPACT_ATOMS: atom_id res chain seq x y z
N MET A 1 3.31 -17.39 -2.52
CA MET A 1 3.38 -16.49 -3.68
C MET A 1 2.03 -15.83 -3.83
N PHE A 2 1.95 -14.51 -3.59
CA PHE A 2 0.72 -13.73 -3.72
C PHE A 2 0.71 -13.04 -5.09
N TYR A 3 -0.47 -12.83 -5.66
CA TYR A 3 -0.64 -12.12 -6.93
C TYR A 3 -1.98 -11.38 -6.94
N VAL A 4 -2.03 -10.27 -7.68
CA VAL A 4 -3.27 -9.59 -8.05
C VAL A 4 -3.72 -10.11 -9.40
N LYS A 5 -5.01 -10.39 -9.53
CA LYS A 5 -5.62 -10.88 -10.76
C LYS A 5 -6.88 -10.08 -11.03
N GLU A 6 -6.83 -9.27 -12.07
CA GLU A 6 -7.90 -8.36 -12.46
C GLU A 6 -8.34 -8.62 -13.89
N LYS A 7 -9.66 -8.71 -14.11
CA LYS A 7 -10.23 -8.86 -15.45
C LYS A 7 -10.51 -7.48 -16.03
N LEU A 8 -9.87 -7.17 -17.15
CA LEU A 8 -10.13 -5.93 -17.89
C LEU A 8 -11.41 -6.03 -18.74
N ASN A 9 -11.69 -7.22 -19.26
CA ASN A 9 -12.90 -7.58 -19.99
C ASN A 9 -13.04 -9.11 -20.07
N ASP A 10 -14.04 -9.61 -20.81
CA ASP A 10 -14.30 -11.05 -20.94
C ASP A 10 -13.16 -11.84 -21.60
N ALA A 11 -12.26 -11.19 -22.33
CA ALA A 11 -11.17 -11.81 -23.08
C ALA A 11 -9.77 -11.52 -22.53
N MET A 12 -9.62 -10.58 -21.60
CA MET A 12 -8.31 -10.11 -21.13
C MET A 12 -8.25 -9.99 -19.61
N GLU A 13 -7.19 -10.58 -19.05
CA GLU A 13 -6.89 -10.60 -17.63
C GLU A 13 -5.44 -10.15 -17.41
N VAL A 14 -5.23 -9.35 -16.37
CA VAL A 14 -3.91 -8.93 -15.91
C VAL A 14 -3.62 -9.67 -14.61
N THR A 15 -2.50 -10.39 -14.60
CA THR A 15 -1.95 -11.02 -13.40
C THR A 15 -0.61 -10.38 -13.08
N VAL A 16 -0.45 -9.90 -11.86
CA VAL A 16 0.79 -9.29 -11.37
C VAL A 16 1.18 -9.99 -10.08
N GLU A 17 2.37 -10.59 -10.07
CA GLU A 17 2.94 -11.16 -8.85
C GLU A 17 3.25 -10.06 -7.85
N ILE A 18 2.99 -10.28 -6.56
CA ILE A 18 3.29 -9.29 -5.51
C ILE A 18 4.70 -9.57 -4.96
N ASN A 19 5.54 -8.55 -4.93
CA ASN A 19 6.87 -8.55 -4.34
C ASN A 19 7.11 -7.27 -3.51
N ASP A 20 8.25 -7.18 -2.83
CA ASP A 20 8.64 -6.05 -1.99
C ASP A 20 8.92 -4.75 -2.77
N GLU A 21 9.05 -4.81 -4.09
CA GLU A 21 9.31 -3.66 -4.96
C GLU A 21 8.06 -3.10 -5.63
N ASN A 22 6.94 -3.84 -5.63
CA ASN A 22 5.75 -3.50 -6.41
C ASN A 22 4.49 -3.21 -5.58
N VAL A 23 4.64 -3.08 -4.26
CA VAL A 23 3.57 -2.73 -3.35
C VAL A 23 3.69 -1.27 -2.97
N PHE A 24 2.63 -0.51 -3.27
CA PHE A 24 2.58 0.92 -3.02
C PHE A 24 1.24 1.32 -2.41
N CYS A 25 1.26 2.39 -1.64
CA CYS A 25 0.05 3.09 -1.22
C CYS A 25 0.16 4.58 -1.60
N ARG A 26 -0.97 5.30 -1.50
CA ARG A 26 -0.97 6.76 -1.62
C ARG A 26 -1.16 7.39 -0.26
N CYS A 27 -0.30 8.35 0.06
CA CYS A 27 -0.45 9.10 1.30
C CYS A 27 -1.80 9.85 1.29
N PRO A 28 -2.67 9.64 2.30
CA PRO A 28 -4.01 10.26 2.32
C PRO A 28 -3.99 11.78 2.45
N ARG A 29 -2.84 12.37 2.78
CA ARG A 29 -2.67 13.81 3.04
C ARG A 29 -2.18 14.59 1.82
N CYS A 30 -1.26 14.01 1.06
CA CYS A 30 -0.62 14.70 -0.06
C CYS A 30 -0.70 13.94 -1.38
N GLY A 31 -1.22 12.70 -1.38
CA GLY A 31 -1.38 11.87 -2.57
C GLY A 31 -0.10 11.25 -3.11
N VAL A 32 1.07 11.55 -2.51
CA VAL A 32 2.34 10.97 -2.96
C VAL A 32 2.32 9.45 -2.81
N GLU A 33 2.89 8.76 -3.79
CA GLU A 33 3.10 7.33 -3.75
C GLU A 33 4.20 6.99 -2.73
N VAL A 34 3.98 5.93 -1.96
CA VAL A 34 4.89 5.46 -0.93
C VAL A 34 5.08 3.95 -1.12
N PRO A 35 6.32 3.46 -1.28
CA PRO A 35 6.59 2.02 -1.31
C PRO A 35 6.33 1.43 0.09
N ILE A 36 5.71 0.25 0.12
CA ILE A 36 5.30 -0.40 1.36
C ILE A 36 5.95 -1.79 1.44
N ASP A 37 6.64 -2.06 2.54
CA ASP A 37 7.05 -3.42 2.88
C ASP A 37 5.93 -4.11 3.66
N LEU A 38 5.27 -5.08 3.03
CA LEU A 38 4.21 -5.87 3.68
C LEU A 38 4.72 -6.64 4.90
N ASN A 39 6.03 -6.90 4.99
CA ASN A 39 6.59 -7.57 6.16
C ASN A 39 6.45 -6.76 7.45
N GLU A 40 6.39 -5.43 7.36
CA GLU A 40 6.22 -4.56 8.52
C GLU A 40 4.85 -4.74 9.19
N PHE A 41 3.87 -5.32 8.49
CA PHE A 41 2.49 -5.49 8.97
C PHE A 41 2.16 -6.94 9.36
N PHE A 42 3.06 -7.90 9.12
CA PHE A 42 2.79 -9.28 9.50
C PHE A 42 2.65 -9.42 11.02
N GLY A 43 1.52 -9.97 11.45
CA GLY A 43 1.19 -10.16 12.87
C GLY A 43 0.33 -9.05 13.47
N ASP A 44 0.07 -7.96 12.73
CA ASP A 44 -0.95 -6.99 13.10
C ASP A 44 -2.34 -7.51 12.72
N ALA A 45 -3.19 -7.74 13.72
CA ALA A 45 -4.54 -8.28 13.53
C ALA A 45 -5.51 -7.23 12.96
N GLU A 46 -5.17 -5.95 13.02
CA GLU A 46 -5.99 -4.85 12.48
C GLU A 46 -5.55 -4.43 11.07
N PHE A 47 -4.43 -4.97 10.58
CA PHE A 47 -3.95 -4.68 9.24
C PHE A 47 -4.89 -5.26 8.17
N ASP A 48 -5.42 -4.36 7.35
CA ASP A 48 -6.18 -4.70 6.14
C ASP A 48 -5.68 -3.88 4.94
N LEU A 49 -5.61 -4.52 3.77
CA LEU A 49 -5.10 -3.89 2.54
C LEU A 49 -6.00 -2.76 2.03
N PHE A 50 -7.28 -2.75 2.40
CA PHE A 50 -8.23 -1.73 1.97
C PHE A 50 -8.38 -0.60 3.01
N GLY A 51 -8.45 -0.95 4.29
CA GLY A 51 -8.67 0.01 5.38
C GLY A 51 -7.40 0.73 5.88
N THR A 52 -6.22 0.17 5.66
CA THR A 52 -4.97 0.73 6.20
C THR A 52 -4.45 1.86 5.32
N ALA A 53 -4.34 3.06 5.89
CA ALA A 53 -3.78 4.23 5.20
C ALA A 53 -2.41 4.62 5.79
N ILE A 54 -1.37 4.57 4.96
CA ILE A 54 0.00 4.89 5.40
C ILE A 54 0.36 6.32 4.98
N CYS A 55 0.92 7.08 5.91
CA CYS A 55 1.40 8.44 5.64
C CYS A 55 2.87 8.43 5.22
N CYS A 56 3.21 9.22 4.19
CA CYS A 56 4.60 9.42 3.80
C CYS A 56 5.42 10.05 4.93
N THR A 57 6.74 9.87 4.88
CA THR A 57 7.70 10.37 5.89
C THR A 57 7.55 11.86 6.17
N GLU A 58 7.28 12.67 5.15
CA GLU A 58 7.12 14.12 5.30
C GLU A 58 5.82 14.49 6.02
N CYS A 59 4.70 13.82 5.69
CA CYS A 59 3.43 14.04 6.37
C CYS A 59 3.44 13.49 7.80
N SER A 60 4.08 12.33 8.03
CA SER A 60 4.23 11.76 9.37
C SER A 60 5.12 12.64 10.25
N ARG A 61 6.22 13.19 9.71
CA ARG A 61 7.05 14.18 10.42
C ARG A 61 6.26 15.44 10.78
N LYS A 62 5.48 15.99 9.84
CA LYS A 62 4.62 17.16 10.12
C LYS A 62 3.58 16.88 11.20
N MET A 63 3.02 15.67 11.26
CA MET A 63 2.10 15.29 12.34
C MET A 63 2.80 15.15 13.69
N ARG A 64 4.04 14.64 13.72
CA ARG A 64 4.82 14.49 14.96
C ARG A 64 5.41 15.80 15.48
N CYS A 65 5.73 16.75 14.59
CA CYS A 65 6.23 18.09 14.95
C CYS A 65 5.13 19.16 15.14
N GLY A 66 3.85 18.80 14.99
CA GLY A 66 2.72 19.70 15.22
C GLY A 66 2.28 19.79 16.69
N LYS A 67 3.22 19.69 17.63
CA LYS A 67 3.01 19.98 19.06
C LYS A 67 3.90 21.14 19.49
#